data_AF-A0A562C7P2-F1
#
_entry.id   AF-A0A562C7P2-F1
#
_cell.length_a   1.000
_cell.length_b   1.000
_cell.length_c   1.000
_cell.angle_alpha   90.00
_cell.angle_beta   90.00
_cell.angle_gamma   90.00
#
_symmetry.space_group_name_H-M   'P 1'
#
loop_
_entity.id
_entity.type
_entity.pdbx_description
1 polymer ?
#
loop_
_entity_poly.entity_id
_entity_poly.type
_entity_poly.pdbx_seq_one_letter_code
_entity_poly.pdbx_strand_id
1 'polypeptide(L)'
;MSQAAFLRSFDSAAFAGFLASGLADAARYLSPAALEAIAAHDPEDPDAPPLPEPQPCTVLVDRNVADFGDDGAPVNVGRIRVTFLGAEVSPERQGLVTLLDDAGNEAETFELAQRVATDESVRAWWVKGVDDA
;
A
#
# COMPACT_ATOMS: atom_id res chain seq x y z
N MET A 1 26.84 13.77 -1.33
CA MET A 1 25.53 13.10 -1.26
C MET A 1 24.54 13.94 -2.08
N SER A 2 23.70 13.34 -2.91
CA SER A 2 22.67 14.10 -3.65
C SER A 2 21.47 14.41 -2.73
N GLN A 3 20.70 15.44 -3.05
CA GLN A 3 19.46 15.78 -2.33
C GLN A 3 18.49 14.58 -2.29
N ALA A 4 18.31 13.88 -3.42
CA ALA A 4 17.46 12.70 -3.50
C ALA A 4 17.94 11.55 -2.58
N ALA A 5 19.25 11.36 -2.44
CA ALA A 5 19.80 10.34 -1.53
C ALA A 5 19.54 10.70 -0.06
N PHE A 6 19.64 11.99 0.30
CA PHE A 6 19.31 12.47 1.63
C PHE A 6 17.83 12.26 1.96
N LEU A 7 16.92 12.64 1.06
CA LEU A 7 15.47 12.48 1.28
C LEU A 7 15.12 11.01 1.53
N ARG A 8 15.63 10.07 0.70
CA ARG A 8 15.40 8.63 0.92
C ARG A 8 15.88 8.14 2.28
N SER A 9 17.05 8.58 2.76
CA SER A 9 17.54 8.15 4.08
C SER A 9 16.72 8.75 5.21
N PHE A 10 16.31 10.01 5.08
CA PHE A 10 15.45 10.67 6.04
C PHE A 10 14.08 9.98 6.13
N ASP A 11 13.44 9.72 4.98
CA ASP A 11 12.12 9.10 4.93
C ASP A 11 12.15 7.68 5.52
N SER A 12 13.20 6.91 5.25
CA SER A 12 13.39 5.59 5.88
C SER A 12 13.48 5.69 7.41
N ALA A 13 14.24 6.66 7.94
CA ALA A 13 14.34 6.88 9.39
C ALA A 13 13.00 7.36 10.00
N ALA A 14 12.26 8.20 9.28
CA ALA A 14 10.96 8.71 9.71
C ALA A 14 9.92 7.58 9.80
N PHE A 15 9.80 6.76 8.75
CA PHE A 15 8.86 5.61 8.74
C PHE A 15 9.21 4.58 9.81
N ALA A 16 10.49 4.29 10.04
CA ALA A 16 10.91 3.42 11.14
C ALA A 16 10.48 3.99 12.51
N GLY A 17 10.61 5.31 12.69
CA GLY A 17 10.11 6.00 13.89
C GLY A 17 8.58 5.91 14.04
N PHE A 18 7.84 6.10 12.95
CA PHE A 18 6.38 6.00 12.95
C PHE A 18 5.92 4.59 13.30
N LEU A 19 6.51 3.56 12.69
CA LEU A 19 6.23 2.16 13.00
C LEU A 19 6.50 1.86 14.48
N ALA A 20 7.64 2.28 15.02
CA ALA A 20 7.98 2.08 16.42
C ALA A 20 7.04 2.81 17.40
N SER A 21 6.37 3.87 16.94
CA SER A 21 5.38 4.62 17.73
C SER A 21 3.93 4.18 17.53
N GLY A 22 3.68 3.18 16.66
CA GLY A 22 2.32 2.75 16.30
C GLY A 22 1.57 3.74 15.41
N LEU A 23 2.28 4.63 14.72
CA LEU A 23 1.73 5.59 13.76
C LEU A 23 1.77 5.09 12.31
N ALA A 24 2.49 4.00 12.06
CA ALA A 24 2.54 3.29 10.79
C ALA A 24 2.30 1.81 11.01
N ASP A 25 1.88 1.13 9.95
CA ASP A 25 1.55 -0.29 9.96
C ASP A 25 2.61 -1.07 9.18
N ALA A 26 3.00 -2.23 9.71
CA ALA A 26 3.73 -3.23 8.94
C ALA A 26 2.77 -3.87 7.94
N ALA A 27 3.20 -4.06 6.70
CA ALA A 27 2.37 -4.59 5.64
C ALA A 27 3.15 -5.47 4.67
N ARG A 28 2.40 -6.18 3.84
CA ARG A 28 2.89 -6.96 2.70
C ARG A 28 2.18 -6.51 1.43
N TYR A 29 2.95 -6.25 0.39
CA TYR A 29 2.44 -5.81 -0.90
C TYR A 29 2.57 -6.91 -1.97
N LEU A 30 1.50 -7.11 -2.73
CA LEU A 30 1.49 -7.91 -3.95
C LEU A 30 1.12 -7.02 -5.14
N SER A 31 1.93 -7.06 -6.19
CA SER A 31 1.64 -6.36 -7.44
C SER A 31 0.51 -7.05 -8.21
N PRO A 32 -0.18 -6.33 -9.13
CA PRO A 32 -1.16 -6.94 -10.01
C PRO A 32 -0.60 -8.14 -10.78
N ALA A 33 0.62 -8.00 -11.32
CA ALA A 33 1.30 -9.08 -12.02
C ALA A 33 1.57 -10.30 -11.11
N ALA A 34 1.92 -10.08 -9.84
CA ALA A 34 2.09 -11.16 -8.87
C ALA A 34 0.75 -11.88 -8.60
N LEU A 35 -0.35 -11.13 -8.48
CA LEU A 35 -1.69 -11.69 -8.30
C LEU A 35 -2.13 -12.53 -9.50
N GLU A 36 -1.86 -12.04 -10.72
CA GLU A 36 -2.11 -12.80 -11.95
C GLU A 36 -1.29 -14.11 -11.99
N ALA A 37 -0.01 -14.06 -11.60
CA ALA A 37 0.84 -15.24 -11.53
C ALA A 37 0.35 -16.25 -10.49
N ILE A 38 -0.12 -15.78 -9.32
CA ILE A 38 -0.73 -16.65 -8.30
C ILE A 38 -2.02 -17.29 -8.84
N ALA A 39 -2.89 -16.51 -9.50
CA ALA A 39 -4.15 -17.01 -10.03
C ALA A 39 -3.96 -18.02 -11.17
N ALA A 40 -2.89 -17.89 -11.95
CA ALA A 40 -2.55 -18.79 -13.05
C ALA A 40 -1.74 -20.03 -12.60
N HIS A 41 -1.30 -20.10 -11.34
CA HIS A 41 -0.47 -21.19 -10.84
C HIS A 41 -1.27 -22.49 -10.73
N ASP A 42 -0.81 -23.52 -11.43
CA ASP A 42 -1.34 -24.89 -11.29
C ASP A 42 -0.58 -25.61 -10.17
N PRO A 43 -1.22 -25.93 -9.03
CA PRO A 43 -0.54 -26.58 -7.91
C PRO A 43 -0.19 -28.05 -8.18
N GLU A 44 -0.75 -28.66 -9.23
CA GLU A 44 -0.47 -30.05 -9.62
C GLU A 44 0.69 -30.17 -10.61
N ASP A 45 1.12 -29.06 -11.21
CA ASP A 45 2.27 -29.02 -12.12
C ASP A 45 3.59 -28.99 -11.32
N PRO A 46 4.40 -30.07 -11.36
CA PRO A 46 5.66 -30.13 -10.62
C PRO A 46 6.74 -29.19 -11.15
N ASP A 47 6.58 -28.67 -12.38
CA ASP A 47 7.52 -27.75 -13.03
C ASP A 47 7.03 -26.29 -12.96
N ALA A 48 5.93 -26.02 -12.26
CA ALA A 48 5.38 -24.68 -12.12
C ALA A 48 6.40 -23.71 -11.49
N PRO A 49 6.47 -22.45 -11.96
CA PRO A 49 7.33 -21.45 -11.35
C PRO A 49 6.90 -21.20 -9.88
N PRO A 50 7.86 -20.84 -9.00
CA PRO A 50 7.53 -20.53 -7.62
C PRO A 50 6.55 -19.35 -7.56
N LEU A 51 5.63 -19.42 -6.60
CA LEU A 51 4.70 -18.33 -6.34
C LEU A 51 5.46 -17.05 -5.96
N PRO A 52 5.02 -15.88 -6.45
CA PRO A 52 5.64 -14.62 -6.08
C PRO A 52 5.43 -14.36 -4.58
N GLU A 53 6.50 -13.93 -3.91
CA GLU A 53 6.46 -13.62 -2.49
C GLU A 53 5.92 -12.20 -2.26
N PRO A 54 5.00 -12.00 -1.31
CA PRO A 54 4.56 -10.66 -0.91
C PRO A 54 5.74 -9.84 -0.36
N GLN A 55 5.93 -8.63 -0.90
CA GLN A 55 7.04 -7.77 -0.50
C GLN A 55 6.71 -7.04 0.81
N PRO A 56 7.54 -7.16 1.87
CA PRO A 56 7.35 -6.38 3.10
C PRO A 56 7.47 -4.88 2.85
N CYS A 57 6.58 -4.11 3.47
CA CYS A 57 6.61 -2.65 3.40
C CYS A 57 5.96 -2.03 4.65
N THR A 58 6.20 -0.74 4.82
CA THR A 58 5.63 0.10 5.86
C THR A 58 4.65 1.07 5.22
N VAL A 59 3.46 1.20 5.81
CA VAL A 59 2.41 2.08 5.29
C VAL A 59 1.81 2.96 6.38
N LEU A 60 1.27 4.11 5.97
CA LEU A 60 0.39 4.93 6.79
C LEU A 60 -1.04 4.74 6.28
N VAL A 61 -1.97 4.36 7.16
CA VAL A 61 -3.38 4.20 6.81
C VAL A 61 -4.20 5.33 7.42
N ASP A 62 -4.62 6.27 6.57
CA ASP A 62 -5.56 7.31 6.96
C ASP A 62 -6.98 6.82 6.70
N ARG A 63 -7.78 6.70 7.75
CA ARG A 63 -9.19 6.28 7.68
C ARG A 63 -10.11 7.49 7.73
N ASN A 64 -11.26 7.40 7.06
CA ASN A 64 -12.29 8.44 7.01
C ASN A 64 -11.75 9.80 6.52
N VAL A 65 -10.85 9.77 5.53
CA VAL A 65 -10.37 11.00 4.90
C VAL A 65 -11.53 11.61 4.13
N ALA A 66 -11.89 12.83 4.51
CA ALA A 66 -12.89 13.59 3.79
C ALA A 66 -12.34 13.98 2.41
N ASP A 67 -12.96 13.45 1.37
CA ASP A 67 -12.68 13.82 -0.01
C ASP A 67 -13.73 14.84 -0.46
N PHE A 68 -13.32 16.10 -0.55
CA PHE A 68 -14.15 17.16 -1.09
C PHE A 68 -13.93 17.15 -2.60
N GLY A 69 -14.81 16.48 -3.33
CA GLY A 69 -14.84 16.56 -4.79
C GLY A 69 -14.94 18.01 -5.28
N ASP A 70 -14.73 18.23 -6.57
CA ASP A 70 -14.78 19.56 -7.19
C ASP A 70 -16.23 20.07 -7.39
N ASP A 71 -17.22 19.44 -6.75
CA ASP A 71 -18.64 19.78 -6.87
C ASP A 71 -19.15 20.65 -5.72
N GLY A 72 -20.15 21.49 -6.02
CA GLY A 72 -20.67 22.52 -5.11
C GLY A 72 -21.48 22.01 -3.91
N ALA A 73 -21.55 20.69 -3.70
CA ALA A 73 -22.32 20.06 -2.63
C ALA A 73 -21.58 18.80 -2.11
N PRO A 74 -20.48 18.94 -1.36
CA PRO A 74 -19.67 17.81 -0.93
C PRO A 74 -20.47 16.92 0.03
N VAL A 75 -20.84 15.74 -0.45
CA VAL A 75 -21.31 14.65 0.41
C VAL A 75 -20.09 13.92 0.95
N ASN A 76 -19.91 13.94 2.28
CA ASN A 76 -18.79 13.32 2.95
C ASN A 76 -18.86 11.79 2.79
N VAL A 77 -18.15 11.25 1.80
CA VAL A 77 -17.86 9.82 1.70
C VAL A 77 -16.47 9.64 2.31
N GLY A 78 -16.41 9.02 3.49
CA GLY A 78 -15.14 8.70 4.13
C GLY A 78 -14.37 7.71 3.27
N ARG A 79 -13.21 8.11 2.74
CA ARG A 79 -12.31 7.23 1.97
C ARG A 79 -11.14 6.79 2.83
N ILE A 80 -10.58 5.63 2.51
CA ILE A 80 -9.33 5.16 3.12
C ILE A 80 -8.17 5.47 2.16
N ARG A 81 -7.13 6.11 2.68
CA ARG A 81 -5.88 6.40 1.97
C ARG A 81 -4.75 5.58 2.57
N VAL A 82 -4.02 4.88 1.72
CA VAL A 82 -2.80 4.16 2.11
C VAL A 82 -1.60 4.88 1.49
N THR A 83 -0.64 5.25 2.32
CA THR A 83 0.61 5.91 1.91
C THR A 83 1.80 4.99 2.12
N PHE A 84 2.52 4.71 1.04
CA PHE A 84 3.71 3.86 1.04
C PHE A 84 4.99 4.69 1.06
N LEU A 85 6.03 4.17 1.70
CA LEU A 85 7.39 4.64 1.50
C LEU A 85 7.91 4.19 0.12
N GLY A 86 8.16 5.15 -0.77
CA GLY A 86 8.57 4.86 -2.16
C GLY A 86 9.93 4.19 -2.30
N ALA A 87 10.75 4.22 -1.25
CA ALA A 87 12.04 3.53 -1.18
C ALA A 87 11.91 2.01 -0.96
N GLU A 88 10.80 1.55 -0.38
CA GLU A 88 10.55 0.13 -0.11
C GLU A 88 9.85 -0.52 -1.30
N VAL A 89 8.75 0.09 -1.76
CA VAL A 89 7.88 -0.49 -2.78
C VAL A 89 7.47 0.52 -3.85
N SER A 90 7.21 0.00 -5.04
CA SER A 90 6.58 0.74 -6.14
C SER A 90 5.16 0.22 -6.36
N PRO A 91 4.17 0.67 -5.55
CA PRO A 91 2.79 0.22 -5.67
C PRO A 91 2.13 0.63 -6.99
N GLU A 92 1.26 -0.24 -7.48
CA GLU A 92 0.52 -0.11 -8.74
C GLU A 92 -0.99 -0.29 -8.50
N ARG A 93 -1.81 0.23 -9.42
CA ARG A 93 -3.26 0.10 -9.37
C ARG A 93 -3.65 -1.38 -9.44
N GLN A 94 -4.63 -1.80 -8.66
CA GLN A 94 -5.07 -3.20 -8.44
C GLN A 94 -4.08 -4.06 -7.63
N GLY A 95 -2.97 -3.49 -7.16
CA GLY A 95 -2.12 -4.18 -6.18
C GLY A 95 -2.87 -4.37 -4.87
N LEU A 96 -2.52 -5.42 -4.13
CA LEU A 96 -3.04 -5.67 -2.79
C LEU A 96 -1.98 -5.31 -1.75
N VAL A 97 -2.43 -4.66 -0.67
CA VAL A 97 -1.62 -4.43 0.52
C VAL A 97 -2.33 -5.02 1.73
N THR A 98 -1.66 -5.93 2.42
CA THR A 98 -2.17 -6.61 3.61
C THR A 98 -1.41 -6.11 4.83
N LEU A 99 -2.13 -5.45 5.73
CA LEU A 99 -1.62 -5.03 7.03
C LEU A 99 -1.36 -6.24 7.92
N LEU A 100 -0.36 -6.11 8.77
CA LEU A 100 -0.01 -7.11 9.77
C LEU A 100 -0.32 -6.57 11.18
N ASP A 101 -0.79 -7.45 12.06
CA ASP A 101 -0.89 -7.16 13.49
C ASP A 101 0.48 -7.20 14.19
N ASP A 102 0.52 -6.85 15.47
CA ASP A 102 1.75 -6.87 16.28
C ASP A 102 2.40 -8.26 16.40
N ALA A 103 1.64 -9.33 16.14
CA ALA A 103 2.12 -10.71 16.12
C ALA A 103 2.58 -11.16 14.72
N GLY A 104 2.44 -10.30 13.70
CA GLY A 104 2.81 -10.57 12.32
C GLY A 104 1.77 -11.35 11.52
N ASN A 105 0.54 -11.49 12.01
CA ASN A 105 -0.57 -12.10 11.29
C ASN A 105 -1.27 -11.08 10.40
N GLU A 106 -1.90 -11.55 9.33
CA GLU A 106 -2.69 -10.70 8.43
C GLU A 106 -3.92 -10.14 9.15
N ALA A 107 -4.10 -8.82 9.09
CA ALA A 107 -5.17 -8.10 9.79
C ALA A 107 -6.23 -7.56 8.83
N GLU A 108 -5.81 -6.79 7.83
CA GLU A 108 -6.72 -6.13 6.88
C GLU A 108 -6.04 -5.99 5.51
N THR A 109 -6.79 -6.21 4.44
CA THR A 109 -6.27 -6.12 3.07
C THR A 109 -6.99 -5.04 2.28
N PHE A 110 -6.22 -4.21 1.56
CA PHE A 110 -6.74 -3.16 0.70
C PHE A 110 -6.33 -3.38 -0.76
N GLU A 111 -7.26 -3.13 -1.68
CA GLU A 111 -6.99 -3.05 -3.12
C GLU A 111 -6.77 -1.60 -3.55
N LEU A 112 -5.65 -1.32 -4.21
CA LEU A 112 -5.27 0.04 -4.62
C LEU A 112 -6.08 0.48 -5.85
N ALA A 113 -6.94 1.49 -5.70
CA ALA A 113 -7.86 1.90 -6.76
C ALA A 113 -7.35 3.11 -7.57
N GLN A 114 -6.94 4.19 -6.89
CA GLN A 114 -6.60 5.44 -7.55
C GLN A 114 -5.40 6.10 -6.88
N ARG A 115 -4.39 6.48 -7.67
CA ARG A 115 -3.21 7.18 -7.16
C ARG A 115 -3.58 8.61 -6.75
N VAL A 116 -3.13 9.01 -5.57
CA VAL A 116 -3.20 10.39 -5.08
C VAL A 116 -1.93 11.12 -5.53
N ALA A 117 -2.07 12.41 -5.87
CA ALA A 117 -0.92 13.26 -6.19
C ALA A 117 0.08 13.22 -5.03
N THR A 118 1.33 12.88 -5.35
CA THR A 118 2.39 12.61 -4.39
C THR A 118 3.74 13.03 -4.95
N ASP A 119 4.72 13.23 -4.08
CA ASP A 119 6.11 13.50 -4.45
C ASP A 119 6.87 12.20 -4.81
N GLU A 120 8.20 12.28 -4.95
CA GLU A 120 9.05 11.11 -5.28
C GLU A 120 9.29 10.17 -4.09
N SER A 121 9.05 10.64 -2.87
CA SER A 121 9.41 9.97 -1.62
C SER A 121 8.29 9.07 -1.09
N VAL A 122 7.04 9.51 -1.24
CA VAL A 122 5.86 8.75 -0.80
C VAL A 122 4.93 8.47 -1.98
N ARG A 123 4.16 7.39 -1.88
CA ARG A 123 3.16 7.04 -2.89
C ARG A 123 1.86 6.74 -2.20
N ALA A 124 0.86 7.58 -2.41
CA ALA A 124 -0.42 7.46 -1.75
C ALA A 124 -1.50 7.01 -2.74
N TRP A 125 -2.41 6.17 -2.24
CA TRP A 125 -3.48 5.55 -3.01
C TRP A 125 -4.78 5.60 -2.23
N TRP A 126 -5.85 5.97 -2.93
CA TRP A 126 -7.19 5.62 -2.52
C TRP A 126 -7.40 4.13 -2.75
N VAL A 127 -7.99 3.46 -1.78
CA VAL A 127 -8.36 2.05 -1.87
C VAL A 127 -9.77 1.91 -2.43
N LYS A 128 -10.10 0.72 -2.96
CA LYS A 128 -11.46 0.40 -3.39
C LYS A 128 -12.41 0.47 -2.20
N GLY A 129 -13.53 1.19 -2.35
CA GLY A 129 -14.54 1.29 -1.30
C GLY A 129 -15.28 -0.04 -1.10
N VAL A 130 -15.80 -0.27 0.11
CA VAL A 130 -16.65 -1.44 0.40
C VAL A 130 -17.97 -1.41 -0.40
N ASP A 131 -18.37 -0.24 -0.91
CA ASP A 131 -19.61 -0.02 -1.66
C ASP A 131 -19.48 -0.10 -3.21
N ASP A 132 -18.29 -0.42 -3.75
CA ASP A 132 -18.04 -0.56 -5.21
C ASP A 132 -18.18 -2.02 -5.72
N ALA A 133 -19.22 -2.73 -5.26
CA ALA A 133 -19.55 -4.11 -5.68
C ALA A 133 -21.00 -4.24 -6.16
#